data_AF-C8PHB1-F1
#
_entry.id   AF-C8PHB1-F1
#
_cell.length_a   1.000
_cell.length_b   1.000
_cell.length_c   1.000
_cell.angle_alpha   90.00
_cell.angle_beta   90.00
_cell.angle_gamma   90.00
#
_symmetry.space_group_name_H-M   'P 1'
#
loop_
_entity.id
_entity.type
_entity.pdbx_description
1 polymer ?
#
loop_
_entity_poly.entity_id
_entity_poly.type
_entity_poly.pdbx_seq_one_letter_code
_entity_poly.pdbx_strand_id
1 'polypeptide(L)'
;MKNFNNISFAVAFIVINISFAQDIYLGRIEVIGEQNRTNPQSSEYGSSNTVSQEEIEKMPKKESTIAEAIKANPNVAFNKKADKSIDSGEISPKDFSINGASYYQNNFLVDNVNFNYDLDPAGKRPSRGLWWAPTLGSQALNLDTDLFKRIKVIDSGVSAKYGDFQGGVINTKTRDPKEGFHGILSTSYTSKKWSKIFIDPLVEQNYTDNTSMMWLNKSDFVKKRYRAGIEGYVSENFGLLFDYTRTSSVIKNITKPGVMDSSIATQPDDKRKAENYFLKRIINAGDNVVLRPSFLYALQKTEPLSNTIWVRIWICT
;
A
#
# COMPACT_ATOMS: atom_id res chain seq x y z
N MET A 1 -21.34 41.18 50.40
CA MET A 1 -20.57 39.92 50.26
C MET A 1 -21.50 38.90 49.58
N LYS A 2 -21.42 38.79 48.24
CA LYS A 2 -20.86 37.62 47.53
C LYS A 2 -21.41 36.28 48.03
N ASN A 3 -22.33 35.66 47.30
CA ASN A 3 -21.95 34.56 46.39
C ASN A 3 -23.04 34.27 45.36
N PHE A 4 -22.57 34.15 44.12
CA PHE A 4 -23.33 34.04 42.88
C PHE A 4 -23.82 32.62 42.63
N ASN A 5 -25.03 32.51 42.10
CA ASN A 5 -25.54 31.37 41.34
C ASN A 5 -24.66 31.15 40.10
N ASN A 6 -24.22 29.91 39.87
CA ASN A 6 -23.68 29.49 38.57
C ASN A 6 -24.42 28.22 38.13
N ILE A 7 -25.49 28.38 37.37
CA ILE A 7 -26.07 27.33 36.52
C ILE A 7 -25.45 27.54 35.14
N SER A 8 -24.62 26.59 34.70
CA SER A 8 -24.01 26.63 33.37
C SER A 8 -24.93 25.92 32.38
N PHE A 9 -25.56 26.69 31.49
CA PHE A 9 -26.26 26.16 30.31
C PHE A 9 -25.28 26.13 29.14
N ALA A 10 -24.87 24.93 28.72
CA ALA A 10 -24.14 24.73 27.48
C ALA A 10 -25.15 24.49 26.35
N VAL A 11 -25.32 25.48 25.47
CA VAL A 11 -26.08 25.33 24.22
C VAL A 11 -25.10 24.88 23.13
N ALA A 12 -25.22 23.63 22.71
CA ALA A 12 -24.51 23.11 21.54
C ALA A 12 -25.31 23.43 20.27
N PHE A 13 -24.79 24.33 19.43
CA PHE A 13 -25.30 24.52 18.07
C PHE A 13 -24.77 23.39 17.17
N ILE A 14 -25.66 22.48 16.76
CA ILE A 14 -25.40 21.53 15.67
C ILE A 14 -25.87 22.18 14.38
N VAL A 15 -24.93 22.57 13.52
CA VAL A 15 -25.22 23.06 12.17
C VAL A 15 -25.38 21.84 11.26
N ILE A 16 -26.62 21.53 10.87
CA ILE A 16 -26.91 20.51 9.87
C ILE A 16 -26.85 21.20 8.50
N ASN A 17 -25.81 20.93 7.71
CA ASN A 17 -25.79 21.29 6.30
C ASN A 17 -26.64 20.26 5.54
N ILE A 18 -27.88 20.62 5.22
CA ILE A 18 -28.72 19.83 4.31
C ILE A 18 -28.43 20.31 2.89
N SER A 19 -27.75 19.48 2.10
CA SER A 19 -27.63 19.68 0.65
C SER A 19 -28.56 18.68 -0.04
N PHE A 20 -29.51 19.20 -0.82
CA PHE A 20 -30.29 18.38 -1.75
C PHE A 20 -29.50 18.30 -3.07
N ALA A 21 -28.86 17.16 -3.32
CA ALA A 21 -28.39 16.81 -4.66
C ALA A 21 -29.44 15.89 -5.30
N GLN A 22 -29.91 16.27 -6.48
CA GLN A 22 -30.82 15.46 -7.28
C GLN A 22 -30.01 14.35 -7.94
N ASP A 23 -30.29 13.09 -7.60
CA ASP A 23 -29.61 11.94 -8.21
C ASP A 23 -30.04 11.81 -9.68
N ILE A 24 -29.15 12.18 -10.60
CA ILE A 24 -29.32 11.93 -12.03
C ILE A 24 -28.96 10.46 -12.27
N TYR A 25 -29.96 9.63 -12.54
CA TYR A 25 -29.77 8.24 -12.94
C TYR A 25 -29.35 8.19 -14.42
N LEU A 26 -28.07 7.92 -14.67
CA LEU A 26 -27.56 7.68 -16.02
C LEU A 26 -27.60 6.18 -16.32
N GLY A 27 -28.11 5.84 -17.49
CA GLY A 27 -28.36 4.45 -17.88
C GLY A 27 -27.08 3.63 -18.04
N ARG A 28 -27.10 2.41 -17.50
CA ARG A 28 -26.02 1.42 -17.58
C ARG A 28 -25.93 0.79 -18.97
N ILE A 29 -24.75 0.80 -19.58
CA ILE A 29 -24.43 0.00 -20.76
C ILE A 29 -23.33 -0.99 -20.37
N GLU A 30 -23.64 -2.29 -20.35
CA GLU A 30 -22.64 -3.35 -20.15
C GLU A 30 -21.94 -3.65 -21.48
N VAL A 31 -20.63 -3.42 -21.54
CA VAL A 31 -19.81 -3.89 -22.67
C VAL A 31 -19.23 -5.25 -22.30
N ILE A 32 -19.83 -6.32 -22.82
CA ILE A 32 -19.28 -7.67 -22.75
C ILE A 32 -18.22 -7.79 -23.87
N GLY A 33 -16.95 -7.54 -23.52
CA GLY A 33 -15.83 -7.78 -24.43
C GLY A 33 -15.49 -9.26 -24.48
N GLU A 34 -15.71 -9.90 -25.64
CA GLU A 34 -15.39 -11.29 -25.91
C GLU A 34 -13.85 -11.47 -26.04
N GLN A 35 -13.18 -11.64 -24.90
CA GLN A 35 -11.84 -12.21 -24.81
C GLN A 35 -11.91 -13.25 -23.69
N ASN A 36 -11.72 -14.53 -24.05
CA ASN A 36 -11.82 -15.70 -23.17
C ASN A 36 -10.96 -15.57 -21.89
N ARG A 37 -11.53 -14.97 -20.83
CA ARG A 37 -11.27 -15.17 -19.39
C ARG A 37 -12.20 -14.23 -18.62
N THR A 38 -13.14 -14.85 -17.90
CA THR A 38 -14.05 -14.28 -16.87
C THR A 38 -13.76 -12.83 -16.48
N ASN A 39 -14.47 -11.89 -17.10
CA ASN A 39 -14.37 -10.46 -16.84
C ASN A 39 -15.73 -9.96 -16.30
N PRO A 40 -15.86 -9.66 -15.00
CA PRO A 40 -17.03 -8.96 -14.49
C PRO A 40 -16.67 -7.58 -13.93
N GLN A 41 -17.30 -6.55 -14.51
CA GLN A 41 -17.56 -5.21 -13.96
C GLN A 41 -16.49 -4.11 -14.19
N SER A 42 -16.29 -3.72 -15.45
CA SER A 42 -15.92 -2.33 -15.77
C SER A 42 -17.06 -1.39 -15.32
N SER A 43 -16.74 -0.44 -14.44
CA SER A 43 -17.75 0.43 -13.83
C SER A 43 -18.20 1.53 -14.77
N GLU A 44 -19.40 1.41 -15.35
CA GLU A 44 -20.39 2.43 -15.79
C GLU A 44 -19.92 3.64 -16.63
N TYR A 45 -18.62 3.82 -16.84
CA TYR A 45 -17.96 4.91 -17.53
C TYR A 45 -16.59 4.41 -18.00
N GLY A 46 -16.15 4.81 -19.20
CA GLY A 46 -14.73 4.73 -19.60
C GLY A 46 -13.77 5.53 -18.71
N SER A 47 -14.30 6.14 -17.65
CA SER A 47 -13.61 7.03 -16.72
C SER A 47 -13.22 6.40 -15.38
N SER A 48 -13.67 5.17 -15.10
CA SER A 48 -13.23 4.45 -13.91
C SER A 48 -13.13 2.95 -14.12
N ASN A 49 -12.09 2.36 -13.53
CA ASN A 49 -11.83 0.93 -13.54
C ASN A 49 -11.97 0.40 -12.11
N THR A 50 -12.73 -0.68 -11.92
CA THR A 50 -12.94 -1.30 -10.61
C THR A 50 -12.38 -2.70 -10.63
N VAL A 51 -11.50 -3.00 -9.67
CA VAL A 51 -10.99 -4.35 -9.43
C VAL A 51 -11.68 -4.89 -8.18
N SER A 52 -12.43 -5.97 -8.35
CA SER A 52 -13.15 -6.67 -7.28
C SER A 52 -12.23 -7.57 -6.45
N GLN A 53 -12.67 -7.98 -5.27
CA GLN A 53 -11.93 -8.92 -4.42
C GLN A 53 -11.63 -10.23 -5.14
N GLU A 54 -12.59 -10.78 -5.88
CA GLU A 54 -12.39 -12.03 -6.63
C GLU A 54 -11.30 -11.91 -7.69
N GLU A 55 -11.22 -10.75 -8.36
CA GLU A 55 -10.16 -10.46 -9.32
C GLU A 55 -8.81 -10.28 -8.62
N ILE A 56 -8.77 -9.58 -7.48
CA ILE A 56 -7.55 -9.42 -6.65
C ILE A 56 -7.01 -10.79 -6.19
N GLU A 57 -7.89 -11.74 -5.90
CA GLU A 57 -7.53 -13.10 -5.49
C GLU A 57 -7.09 -13.98 -6.66
N LYS A 58 -7.69 -13.82 -7.85
CA LYS A 58 -7.35 -14.58 -9.07
C LYS A 58 -6.12 -14.03 -9.81
N MET A 59 -5.80 -12.75 -9.63
CA MET A 59 -4.70 -12.11 -10.33
C MET A 59 -3.34 -12.63 -9.81
N PRO A 60 -2.43 -13.07 -10.72
CA PRO A 60 -1.07 -13.37 -10.31
C PRO A 60 -0.38 -12.07 -9.89
N LYS A 61 -0.18 -11.91 -8.58
CA LYS A 61 0.43 -10.72 -7.99
C LYS A 61 1.82 -11.03 -7.44
N LYS A 62 2.82 -10.21 -7.79
CA LYS A 62 4.17 -10.28 -7.21
C LYS A 62 4.15 -9.89 -5.73
N GLU A 63 3.37 -8.87 -5.40
CA GLU A 63 3.17 -8.33 -4.06
C GLU A 63 1.68 -7.99 -3.85
N SER A 64 1.18 -8.14 -2.62
CA SER A 64 -0.20 -7.75 -2.27
C SER A 64 -0.35 -6.24 -2.05
N THR A 65 0.06 -5.42 -3.02
CA THR A 65 -0.04 -3.94 -2.95
C THR A 65 -1.06 -3.40 -3.93
N ILE A 66 -1.63 -2.22 -3.64
CA ILE A 66 -2.61 -1.54 -4.52
C ILE A 66 -2.05 -1.37 -5.93
N ALA A 67 -0.79 -0.96 -6.03
CA ALA A 67 -0.07 -0.77 -7.28
C ALA A 67 -0.10 -2.02 -8.18
N GLU A 68 0.11 -3.21 -7.60
CA GLU A 68 0.11 -4.46 -8.37
C GLU A 68 -1.31 -4.86 -8.80
N ALA A 69 -2.33 -4.59 -7.98
CA ALA A 69 -3.72 -4.88 -8.31
C ALA A 69 -4.27 -4.02 -9.47
N ILE A 70 -3.80 -2.78 -9.61
CA ILE A 70 -4.26 -1.87 -10.68
C ILE A 70 -3.38 -1.90 -11.92
N LYS A 71 -2.36 -2.77 -11.96
CA LYS A 71 -1.35 -2.80 -13.02
C LYS A 71 -1.91 -3.10 -14.41
N ALA A 72 -3.06 -3.76 -14.48
CA ALA A 72 -3.77 -4.07 -15.72
C ALA A 72 -4.56 -2.86 -16.28
N ASN A 73 -4.67 -1.75 -15.55
CA ASN A 73 -5.40 -0.58 -16.00
C ASN A 73 -4.59 0.18 -17.08
N PRO A 74 -5.15 0.40 -18.29
CA PRO A 74 -4.45 1.08 -19.39
C PRO A 74 -4.10 2.55 -19.09
N ASN A 75 -4.84 3.21 -18.20
CA ASN A 75 -4.62 4.61 -17.84
C ASN A 75 -3.56 4.79 -16.74
N VAL A 76 -2.99 3.69 -16.24
CA VAL A 76 -1.97 3.67 -15.18
C VAL A 76 -0.61 3.33 -15.76
N ALA A 77 0.36 4.22 -15.56
CA ALA A 77 1.74 4.04 -16.01
C ALA A 77 2.70 3.89 -14.81
N PHE A 78 3.56 2.87 -14.86
CA PHE A 78 4.58 2.63 -13.83
C PHE A 78 5.95 3.07 -14.32
N ASN A 79 6.78 3.54 -13.39
CA ASN A 79 8.17 3.82 -13.68
C ASN A 79 8.94 2.49 -13.88
N LYS A 80 9.32 2.17 -15.11
CA LYS A 80 10.13 0.98 -15.44
C LYS A 80 11.46 0.93 -14.68
N LYS A 81 12.02 2.09 -14.29
CA LYS A 81 13.25 2.16 -13.48
C LYS A 81 13.02 1.76 -12.02
N ALA A 82 11.77 1.70 -11.55
CA ALA A 82 11.41 1.31 -10.18
C ALA A 82 11.10 -0.20 -10.03
N ASP A 83 11.00 -0.95 -11.13
CA ASP A 83 10.79 -2.42 -11.13
C ASP A 83 11.98 -3.13 -11.79
N LYS A 84 13.18 -2.90 -11.24
CA LYS A 84 14.39 -3.58 -11.67
C LYS A 84 14.45 -4.99 -11.09
N SER A 85 15.02 -5.93 -11.84
CA SER A 85 15.25 -7.30 -11.35
C SER A 85 16.11 -7.32 -10.07
N ILE A 86 17.07 -6.40 -9.94
CA ILE A 86 17.96 -6.34 -8.77
C ILE A 86 17.25 -5.89 -7.48
N ASP A 87 16.14 -5.14 -7.59
CA ASP A 87 15.37 -4.62 -6.46
C ASP A 87 14.16 -5.51 -6.14
N SER A 88 14.18 -6.77 -6.59
CA SER A 88 13.06 -7.71 -6.43
C SER A 88 12.74 -8.05 -4.98
N GLY A 89 13.65 -7.79 -4.04
CA GLY A 89 13.40 -7.89 -2.61
C GLY A 89 12.58 -6.73 -2.00
N GLU A 90 12.32 -5.66 -2.75
CA GLU A 90 11.49 -4.53 -2.29
C GLU A 90 10.02 -4.95 -2.10
N ILE A 91 9.46 -4.55 -0.96
CA ILE A 91 8.05 -4.82 -0.59
C ILE A 91 7.24 -3.54 -0.37
N SER A 92 7.87 -2.38 -0.55
CA SER A 92 7.20 -1.08 -0.48
C SER A 92 6.25 -0.89 -1.67
N PRO A 93 5.13 -0.15 -1.50
CA PRO A 93 4.24 0.17 -2.60
C PRO A 93 5.00 0.84 -3.74
N LYS A 94 4.67 0.47 -4.98
CA LYS A 94 5.23 1.12 -6.17
C LYS A 94 4.44 2.37 -6.48
N ASP A 95 5.12 3.44 -6.86
CA ASP A 95 4.43 4.62 -7.37
C ASP A 95 4.05 4.43 -8.83
N PHE A 96 2.98 5.11 -9.21
CA PHE A 96 2.41 5.07 -10.54
C PHE A 96 1.78 6.42 -10.88
N SER A 97 1.69 6.68 -12.17
CA SER A 97 1.05 7.87 -12.75
C SER A 97 -0.30 7.46 -13.33
N ILE A 98 -1.32 8.30 -13.14
CA ILE A 98 -2.60 8.17 -13.83
C ILE A 98 -2.66 9.30 -14.85
N ASN A 99 -2.96 8.98 -16.11
CA ASN A 99 -3.09 9.95 -17.21
C ASN A 99 -1.88 10.91 -17.36
N GLY A 100 -0.67 10.46 -17.00
CA GLY A 100 0.55 11.24 -17.17
C GLY A 100 0.86 12.26 -16.05
N ALA A 101 0.02 12.39 -15.03
CA ALA A 101 0.29 13.25 -13.88
C ALA A 101 1.45 12.72 -13.01
N SER A 102 1.98 13.55 -12.12
CA SER A 102 3.04 13.10 -11.21
C SER A 102 2.52 12.01 -10.27
N TYR A 103 3.38 11.05 -9.92
CA TYR A 103 3.00 9.87 -9.13
C TYR A 103 2.51 10.18 -7.71
N TYR A 104 2.83 11.37 -7.21
CA TYR A 104 2.43 11.90 -5.90
C TYR A 104 1.22 12.84 -5.97
N GLN A 105 0.62 13.03 -7.14
CA GLN A 105 -0.58 13.87 -7.33
C GLN A 105 -1.84 13.02 -7.50
N ASN A 106 -1.82 11.79 -6.98
CA ASN A 106 -2.97 10.91 -6.92
C ASN A 106 -3.57 10.98 -5.51
N ASN A 107 -4.88 10.80 -5.40
CA ASN A 107 -5.56 10.73 -4.11
C ASN A 107 -5.85 9.27 -3.75
N PHE A 108 -5.26 8.80 -2.65
CA PHE A 108 -5.44 7.46 -2.10
C PHE A 108 -6.46 7.49 -0.95
N LEU A 109 -7.57 6.77 -1.14
CA LEU A 109 -8.67 6.70 -0.18
C LEU A 109 -8.91 5.26 0.29
N VAL A 110 -9.10 5.08 1.58
CA VAL A 110 -9.61 3.84 2.20
C VAL A 110 -10.89 4.14 2.96
N ASP A 111 -12.01 3.53 2.54
CA ASP A 111 -13.34 3.84 3.06
C ASP A 111 -13.67 5.36 3.03
N ASN A 112 -13.18 6.04 1.97
CA ASN A 112 -13.24 7.50 1.76
C ASN A 112 -12.39 8.36 2.73
N VAL A 113 -11.51 7.75 3.52
CA VAL A 113 -10.50 8.46 4.31
C VAL A 113 -9.19 8.53 3.53
N ASN A 114 -8.60 9.71 3.45
CA ASN A 114 -7.33 9.94 2.75
C ASN A 114 -6.14 9.36 3.53
N PHE A 115 -5.20 8.75 2.81
CA PHE A 115 -3.92 8.28 3.35
C PHE A 115 -2.73 8.65 2.44
N ASN A 116 -2.82 9.82 1.80
CA ASN A 116 -1.70 10.40 1.06
C ASN A 116 -0.53 10.70 2.00
N TYR A 117 0.68 10.61 1.47
CA TYR A 117 1.87 11.11 2.16
C TYR A 117 2.21 12.53 1.68
N ASP A 118 1.70 13.56 2.34
CA ASP A 118 1.83 14.95 1.86
C ASP A 118 3.08 15.69 2.36
N LEU A 119 3.91 15.06 3.20
CA LEU A 119 5.09 15.72 3.79
C LEU A 119 6.26 15.87 2.81
N ASP A 120 6.67 14.77 2.19
CA ASP A 120 7.74 14.77 1.17
C ASP A 120 7.59 13.59 0.19
N PRO A 121 6.48 13.52 -0.58
CA PRO A 121 6.23 12.36 -1.45
C PRO A 121 7.20 12.30 -2.64
N ALA A 122 7.79 13.43 -3.01
CA ALA A 122 8.80 13.55 -4.05
C ALA A 122 10.24 13.30 -3.55
N GLY A 123 10.40 13.04 -2.24
CA GLY A 123 11.66 12.99 -1.54
C GLY A 123 12.77 12.22 -2.26
N LYS A 124 14.02 12.65 -2.04
CA LYS A 124 15.18 12.07 -2.74
C LYS A 124 15.22 10.55 -2.51
N ARG A 125 15.08 9.79 -3.61
CA ARG A 125 15.19 8.33 -3.65
C ARG A 125 16.49 7.88 -4.29
N PRO A 126 17.65 8.07 -3.64
CA PRO A 126 18.88 7.51 -4.17
C PRO A 126 18.82 6.00 -4.00
N SER A 127 18.46 5.35 -5.10
CA SER A 127 18.22 3.92 -5.21
C SER A 127 19.45 3.03 -4.95
N ARG A 128 20.62 3.60 -4.65
CA ARG A 128 21.90 2.87 -4.79
C ARG A 128 23.02 3.27 -3.82
N GLY A 129 22.83 4.22 -2.91
CA GLY A 129 23.91 4.71 -2.04
C GLY A 129 23.96 3.99 -0.69
N LEU A 130 25.16 3.70 -0.20
CA LEU A 130 25.44 3.08 1.12
C LEU A 130 24.78 3.83 2.29
N TRP A 131 24.65 5.16 2.16
CA TRP A 131 24.34 6.10 3.24
C TRP A 131 22.91 6.66 3.21
N TRP A 132 22.02 6.08 2.40
CA TRP A 132 20.68 6.63 2.24
C TRP A 132 19.59 5.77 2.85
N ALA A 133 18.73 6.43 3.63
CA ALA A 133 17.53 5.85 4.17
C ALA A 133 16.47 5.66 3.07
N PRO A 134 15.70 4.57 3.09
CA PRO A 134 14.53 4.44 2.26
C PRO A 134 13.51 5.53 2.64
N THR A 135 13.03 6.27 1.65
CA THR A 135 11.94 7.23 1.84
C THR A 135 10.59 6.56 1.60
N LEU A 136 9.55 7.11 2.20
CA LEU A 136 8.17 6.74 1.94
C LEU A 136 7.76 7.12 0.51
N GLY A 137 6.78 6.40 -0.02
CA GLY A 137 6.21 6.66 -1.34
C GLY A 137 5.21 7.81 -1.34
N SER A 138 4.35 7.89 -2.36
CA SER A 138 3.16 8.77 -2.31
C SER A 138 2.06 8.26 -1.37
N GLN A 139 2.15 7.00 -0.93
CA GLN A 139 1.22 6.37 0.01
C GLN A 139 1.81 6.41 1.42
N ALA A 140 1.06 6.93 2.39
CA ALA A 140 1.49 6.97 3.80
C ALA A 140 1.41 5.58 4.46
N LEU A 141 0.50 4.72 4.00
CA LEU A 141 0.26 3.38 4.52
C LEU A 141 0.47 2.33 3.42
N ASN A 142 1.22 1.27 3.73
CA ASN A 142 1.35 0.10 2.86
C ASN A 142 0.25 -0.92 3.17
N LEU A 143 -0.92 -0.73 2.55
CA LEU A 143 -2.09 -1.56 2.77
C LEU A 143 -2.08 -2.82 1.91
N ASP A 144 -2.31 -3.97 2.55
CA ASP A 144 -2.42 -5.25 1.86
C ASP A 144 -3.74 -5.34 1.07
N THR A 145 -3.67 -5.77 -0.19
CA THR A 145 -4.84 -5.83 -1.08
C THR A 145 -5.92 -6.78 -0.61
N ASP A 146 -5.57 -7.75 0.23
CA ASP A 146 -6.55 -8.68 0.77
C ASP A 146 -7.57 -7.91 1.62
N LEU A 147 -7.21 -6.84 2.34
CA LEU A 147 -8.14 -6.07 3.20
C LEU A 147 -9.32 -5.44 2.43
N PHE A 148 -9.22 -5.34 1.11
CA PHE A 148 -10.18 -4.64 0.29
C PHE A 148 -11.22 -5.57 -0.33
N LYS A 149 -12.48 -5.12 -0.31
CA LYS A 149 -13.56 -5.68 -1.13
C LYS A 149 -13.41 -5.27 -2.59
N ARG A 150 -12.92 -4.06 -2.82
CA ARG A 150 -12.69 -3.50 -4.16
C ARG A 150 -11.68 -2.36 -4.13
N ILE A 151 -11.04 -2.15 -5.27
CA ILE A 151 -10.18 -1.02 -5.57
C ILE A 151 -10.76 -0.35 -6.81
N LYS A 152 -11.26 0.89 -6.68
CA LYS A 152 -11.78 1.68 -7.79
C LYS A 152 -10.79 2.78 -8.15
N VAL A 153 -10.27 2.74 -9.37
CA VAL A 153 -9.44 3.80 -9.96
C VAL A 153 -10.34 4.69 -10.79
N ILE A 154 -10.38 5.98 -10.46
CA ILE A 154 -11.14 7.00 -11.18
C ILE A 154 -10.12 7.91 -11.85
N ASP A 155 -10.10 7.91 -13.17
CA ASP A 155 -9.08 8.62 -13.97
C ASP A 155 -9.64 9.85 -14.69
N SER A 156 -10.96 9.89 -14.93
CA SER A 156 -11.65 11.00 -15.58
C SER A 156 -13.07 11.13 -15.03
N GLY A 157 -13.82 12.17 -15.45
CA GLY A 157 -15.22 12.37 -15.02
C GLY A 157 -15.41 12.37 -13.50
N VAL A 158 -14.40 12.83 -12.74
CA VAL A 158 -14.37 12.66 -11.29
C VAL A 158 -15.41 13.56 -10.62
N SER A 159 -16.26 12.97 -9.78
CA SER A 159 -17.27 13.70 -9.01
C SER A 159 -16.64 14.68 -8.02
N ALA A 160 -17.29 15.83 -7.80
CA ALA A 160 -16.85 16.88 -6.88
C ALA A 160 -16.67 16.44 -5.41
N LYS A 161 -17.18 15.26 -5.04
CA LYS A 161 -16.92 14.66 -3.70
C LYS A 161 -15.47 14.25 -3.49
N TYR A 162 -14.70 14.12 -4.56
CA TYR A 162 -13.27 13.82 -4.50
C TYR A 162 -12.49 15.08 -4.91
N GLY A 163 -11.47 15.42 -4.12
CA GLY A 163 -10.55 16.51 -4.40
C GLY A 163 -9.11 16.09 -4.08
N ASP A 164 -8.19 17.04 -4.07
CA ASP A 164 -6.78 16.79 -3.70
C ASP A 164 -6.05 15.80 -4.63
N PHE A 165 -6.29 15.90 -5.94
CA PHE A 165 -5.56 15.15 -6.96
C PHE A 165 -5.43 15.98 -8.24
N GLN A 166 -4.39 15.68 -9.03
CA GLN A 166 -4.27 16.12 -10.42
C GLN A 166 -4.20 14.94 -11.40
N GLY A 167 -3.84 13.75 -10.92
CA GLY A 167 -3.85 12.52 -11.70
C GLY A 167 -5.20 11.81 -11.61
N GLY A 168 -5.33 10.90 -10.67
CA GLY A 168 -6.58 10.19 -10.43
C GLY A 168 -6.85 9.90 -8.96
N VAL A 169 -8.03 9.33 -8.70
CA VAL A 169 -8.50 8.94 -7.37
C VAL A 169 -8.52 7.42 -7.28
N ILE A 170 -7.88 6.89 -6.24
CA ILE A 170 -7.89 5.48 -5.92
C ILE A 170 -8.77 5.31 -4.68
N ASN A 171 -10.01 4.90 -4.90
CA ASN A 171 -10.97 4.62 -3.84
C ASN A 171 -11.02 3.13 -3.52
N THR A 172 -10.41 2.75 -2.41
CA THR A 172 -10.46 1.39 -1.87
C THR A 172 -11.57 1.28 -0.83
N LYS A 173 -12.33 0.18 -0.90
CA LYS A 173 -13.36 -0.12 0.10
C LYS A 173 -12.98 -1.39 0.84
N THR A 174 -12.98 -1.35 2.16
CA THR A 174 -12.64 -2.52 2.98
C THR A 174 -13.74 -3.57 2.91
N ARG A 175 -13.36 -4.83 3.12
CA ARG A 175 -14.31 -5.94 3.20
C ARG A 175 -15.24 -5.82 4.41
N ASP A 176 -16.41 -6.44 4.29
CA ASP A 176 -17.36 -6.61 5.37
C ASP A 176 -17.30 -8.09 5.82
N PRO A 177 -17.59 -8.42 7.09
CA PRO A 177 -17.72 -9.81 7.52
C PRO A 177 -18.72 -10.57 6.66
N LYS A 178 -18.37 -11.81 6.32
CA LYS A 178 -19.26 -12.76 5.63
C LYS A 178 -20.21 -13.43 6.63
N GLU A 179 -21.37 -13.86 6.14
CA GLU A 179 -22.31 -14.67 6.92
C GLU A 179 -21.71 -16.05 7.26
N GLY A 180 -21.95 -16.53 8.47
CA GLY A 180 -21.31 -17.73 9.02
C GLY A 180 -19.90 -17.49 9.57
N PHE A 181 -19.24 -18.53 10.05
CA PHE A 181 -17.88 -18.45 10.60
C PHE A 181 -16.86 -18.87 9.54
N HIS A 182 -15.94 -17.96 9.20
CA HIS A 182 -14.89 -18.19 8.21
C HIS A 182 -13.52 -17.86 8.79
N GLY A 183 -12.53 -18.67 8.44
CA GLY A 183 -11.15 -18.47 8.83
C GLY A 183 -10.23 -18.68 7.63
N ILE A 184 -9.13 -17.93 7.59
CA ILE A 184 -8.11 -18.06 6.56
C ILE A 184 -6.73 -18.00 7.19
N LEU A 185 -5.89 -18.96 6.82
CA LEU A 185 -4.47 -18.95 7.09
C LEU A 185 -3.74 -19.10 5.76
N SER A 186 -2.84 -18.17 5.46
CA SER A 186 -2.10 -18.17 4.21
C SER A 186 -0.63 -17.84 4.44
N THR A 187 0.24 -18.49 3.69
CA THR A 187 1.68 -18.24 3.69
C THR A 187 2.19 -18.18 2.26
N SER A 188 3.14 -17.29 2.00
CA SER A 188 3.80 -17.18 0.70
C SER A 188 5.30 -17.02 0.90
N TYR A 189 6.07 -17.65 0.03
CA TYR A 189 7.53 -17.63 0.08
C TYR A 189 8.09 -17.41 -1.32
N THR A 190 9.10 -16.55 -1.44
CA THR A 190 9.90 -16.45 -2.65
C THR A 190 11.32 -16.03 -2.30
N SER A 191 12.27 -16.36 -3.17
CA SER A 191 13.68 -16.04 -2.95
C SER A 191 14.40 -15.86 -4.27
N LYS A 192 15.65 -15.39 -4.22
CA LYS A 192 16.56 -15.37 -5.38
C LYS A 192 16.64 -16.73 -6.07
N LYS A 193 16.64 -17.85 -5.33
CA LYS A 193 16.73 -19.19 -5.91
C LYS A 193 15.53 -19.54 -6.80
N TRP A 194 14.39 -18.86 -6.61
CA TRP A 194 13.16 -19.06 -7.39
C TRP A 194 12.94 -17.92 -8.40
N SER A 195 13.90 -17.00 -8.52
CA SER A 195 13.77 -15.79 -9.34
C SER A 195 14.95 -15.68 -10.29
N LYS A 196 14.67 -15.53 -11.59
CA LYS A 196 15.73 -15.23 -12.55
C LYS A 196 16.00 -13.73 -12.57
N ILE A 197 17.23 -13.34 -12.21
CA ILE A 197 17.66 -11.94 -12.21
C ILE A 197 18.37 -11.65 -13.53
N PHE A 198 17.90 -10.64 -14.25
CA PHE A 198 18.53 -10.16 -15.46
C PHE A 198 19.35 -8.90 -15.15
N ILE A 199 20.64 -8.94 -15.46
CA ILE A 199 21.57 -7.82 -15.36
C ILE A 199 22.26 -7.72 -16.71
N ASP A 200 22.31 -6.52 -17.27
CA ASP A 200 23.02 -6.25 -18.52
C ASP A 200 24.54 -6.38 -18.26
N PRO A 201 25.30 -7.16 -19.06
CA PRO A 201 26.74 -7.30 -18.92
C PRO A 201 27.51 -5.97 -18.92
N LEU A 202 27.02 -4.96 -19.65
CA LEU A 202 27.62 -3.62 -19.69
C LEU A 202 27.47 -2.87 -18.37
N VAL A 203 26.49 -3.25 -17.55
CA VAL A 203 26.17 -2.62 -16.26
C VAL A 203 26.62 -3.49 -15.08
N GLU A 204 26.87 -4.78 -15.30
CA GLU A 204 27.34 -5.72 -14.28
C GLU A 204 28.62 -5.23 -13.61
N GLN A 205 29.56 -4.71 -14.40
CA GLN A 205 30.82 -4.11 -13.92
C GLN A 205 30.60 -2.95 -12.94
N ASN A 206 29.45 -2.26 -12.97
CA ASN A 206 29.16 -1.19 -12.00
C ASN A 206 28.82 -1.73 -10.61
N TYR A 207 28.31 -2.95 -10.53
CA TYR A 207 28.02 -3.64 -9.27
C TYR A 207 29.22 -4.44 -8.73
N THR A 208 30.13 -4.88 -9.60
CA THR A 208 31.31 -5.68 -9.23
C THR A 208 32.59 -4.86 -9.10
N ASP A 209 32.95 -4.07 -10.12
CA ASP A 209 34.34 -3.63 -10.32
C ASP A 209 34.53 -2.10 -10.32
N ASN A 210 33.55 -1.31 -10.77
CA ASN A 210 33.69 0.13 -10.95
C ASN A 210 33.69 0.90 -9.60
N THR A 211 34.85 1.23 -9.07
CA THR A 211 35.02 1.90 -7.76
C THR A 211 34.41 3.30 -7.68
N SER A 212 34.17 3.96 -8.81
CA SER A 212 33.55 5.29 -8.85
C SER A 212 32.03 5.26 -8.58
N MET A 213 31.40 4.09 -8.67
CA MET A 213 29.96 3.91 -8.42
C MET A 213 29.72 3.13 -7.13
N MET A 214 29.14 3.78 -6.11
CA MET A 214 28.82 3.16 -4.80
C MET A 214 27.60 2.22 -4.82
N TRP A 215 27.30 1.58 -5.95
CA TRP A 215 26.10 0.77 -6.12
C TRP A 215 26.21 -0.57 -5.40
N LEU A 216 25.12 -0.96 -4.74
CA LEU A 216 25.00 -2.23 -4.04
C LEU A 216 24.25 -3.25 -4.89
N ASN A 217 24.73 -4.50 -4.88
CA ASN A 217 23.98 -5.59 -5.47
C ASN A 217 22.98 -6.15 -4.44
N LYS A 218 21.69 -5.88 -4.69
CA LYS A 218 20.55 -6.29 -3.86
C LYS A 218 19.79 -7.51 -4.41
N SER A 219 20.41 -8.25 -5.34
CA SER A 219 19.77 -9.39 -6.02
C SER A 219 19.48 -10.59 -5.12
N ASP A 220 20.19 -10.73 -3.99
CA ASP A 220 19.96 -11.82 -3.04
C ASP A 220 18.92 -11.40 -2.00
N PHE A 221 17.73 -11.99 -2.10
CA PHE A 221 16.62 -11.70 -1.21
C PHE A 221 15.84 -12.96 -0.84
N VAL A 222 15.17 -12.88 0.31
CA VAL A 222 14.19 -13.86 0.79
C VAL A 222 12.97 -13.10 1.28
N LYS A 223 11.80 -13.41 0.70
CA LYS A 223 10.51 -12.84 1.05
C LYS A 223 9.59 -13.89 1.64
N LYS A 224 8.91 -13.51 2.72
CA LYS A 224 7.95 -14.33 3.47
C LYS A 224 6.73 -13.48 3.75
N ARG A 225 5.55 -13.99 3.44
CA ARG A 225 4.28 -13.36 3.78
C ARG A 225 3.43 -14.33 4.58
N TYR A 226 2.80 -13.84 5.63
CA TYR A 226 1.86 -14.56 6.46
C TYR A 226 0.56 -13.77 6.54
N ARG A 227 -0.56 -14.48 6.53
CA ARG A 227 -1.88 -13.89 6.72
C ARG A 227 -2.71 -14.81 7.61
N ALA A 228 -3.37 -14.22 8.59
CA ALA A 228 -4.34 -14.87 9.45
C ALA A 228 -5.59 -13.99 9.51
N GLY A 229 -6.75 -14.53 9.20
CA GLY A 229 -8.01 -13.81 9.27
C GLY A 229 -9.11 -14.68 9.83
N ILE A 230 -10.00 -14.06 10.59
CA ILE A 230 -11.24 -14.65 11.09
C ILE A 230 -12.36 -13.65 10.87
N GLU A 231 -13.49 -14.12 10.36
CA GLU A 231 -14.65 -13.28 10.10
C GLU A 231 -15.94 -14.08 10.33
N GLY A 232 -16.98 -13.38 10.75
CA GLY A 232 -18.30 -13.96 10.87
C GLY A 232 -19.30 -13.14 11.64
N TYR A 233 -20.53 -13.60 11.64
CA TYR A 233 -21.61 -13.04 12.46
C TYR A 233 -21.75 -13.87 13.74
N VAL A 234 -21.56 -13.22 14.89
CA VAL A 234 -21.80 -13.83 16.21
C VAL A 234 -23.30 -13.86 16.51
N SER A 235 -24.04 -12.92 15.92
CA SER A 235 -25.50 -12.82 16.00
C SER A 235 -26.01 -12.13 14.73
N GLU A 236 -27.32 -12.18 14.47
CA GLU A 236 -27.95 -11.51 13.31
C GLU A 236 -27.64 -10.00 13.24
N ASN A 237 -27.37 -9.39 14.39
CA ASN A 237 -27.10 -7.95 14.52
C ASN A 237 -25.62 -7.60 14.74
N PHE A 238 -24.73 -8.59 14.81
CA PHE A 238 -23.31 -8.36 15.13
C PHE A 238 -22.36 -9.20 14.25
N GLY A 239 -21.68 -8.51 13.34
CA GLY A 239 -20.59 -9.03 12.52
C GLY A 239 -19.23 -8.57 13.02
N LEU A 240 -18.25 -9.47 12.98
CA LEU A 240 -16.86 -9.19 13.35
C LEU A 240 -15.93 -9.69 12.25
N LEU A 241 -14.92 -8.88 11.93
CA LEU A 241 -13.86 -9.23 11.01
C LEU A 241 -12.52 -8.80 11.57
N PHE A 242 -11.60 -9.74 11.66
CA PHE A 242 -10.21 -9.52 12.03
C PHE A 242 -9.30 -10.10 10.95
N ASP A 243 -8.37 -9.31 10.43
CA ASP A 243 -7.37 -9.76 9.46
C ASP A 243 -6.02 -9.19 9.85
N TYR A 244 -5.01 -10.06 9.87
CA TYR A 244 -3.63 -9.73 10.15
C TYR A 244 -2.76 -10.22 9.01
N THR A 245 -1.98 -9.32 8.43
CA THR A 245 -0.99 -9.65 7.41
C THR A 245 0.40 -9.18 7.83
N ARG A 246 1.40 -9.99 7.51
CA ARG A 246 2.81 -9.66 7.73
C ARG A 246 3.64 -10.09 6.54
N THR A 247 4.26 -9.13 5.90
CA THR A 247 5.23 -9.34 4.83
C THR A 247 6.61 -8.94 5.33
N SER A 248 7.56 -9.87 5.23
CA SER A 248 8.96 -9.67 5.60
C SER A 248 9.85 -9.94 4.40
N SER A 249 10.82 -9.08 4.18
CA SER A 249 11.88 -9.26 3.19
C SER A 249 13.23 -9.07 3.85
N VAL A 250 14.16 -9.98 3.58
CA VAL A 250 15.57 -9.84 3.93
C VAL A 250 16.34 -9.74 2.63
N ILE A 251 17.06 -8.64 2.46
CA ILE A 251 17.83 -8.34 1.24
C ILE A 251 19.29 -8.25 1.66
N LYS A 252 20.14 -9.08 1.06
CA LYS A 252 21.57 -9.00 1.33
C LYS A 252 22.19 -7.89 0.52
N ASN A 253 22.89 -7.00 1.20
CA ASN A 253 23.67 -5.95 0.56
C ASN A 253 25.04 -6.52 0.22
N ILE A 254 25.23 -6.95 -1.02
CA ILE A 254 26.55 -7.40 -1.48
C ILE A 254 27.37 -6.16 -1.84
N THR A 255 28.33 -5.83 -0.97
CA THR A 255 29.32 -4.76 -1.16
C THR A 255 30.55 -5.28 -1.92
N LYS A 256 31.23 -4.39 -2.66
CA LYS A 256 32.48 -4.70 -3.36
C LYS A 256 33.71 -4.20 -2.60
N PRO A 257 34.87 -4.87 -2.69
CA PRO A 257 36.08 -4.54 -1.93
C PRO A 257 36.57 -3.10 -2.14
N GLY A 258 36.44 -2.55 -3.35
CA GLY A 258 36.88 -1.19 -3.67
C GLY A 258 35.98 -0.05 -3.13
N VAL A 259 34.82 -0.38 -2.55
CA VAL A 259 33.93 0.60 -1.87
C VAL A 259 33.93 0.36 -0.36
N MET A 260 33.96 -0.91 0.06
CA MET A 260 34.04 -1.32 1.45
C MET A 260 34.73 -2.68 1.49
N ASP A 261 35.92 -2.73 2.07
CA ASP A 261 36.66 -3.98 2.24
C ASP A 261 35.88 -4.90 3.18
N SER A 262 35.39 -6.01 2.65
CA SER A 262 34.58 -6.98 3.39
C SER A 262 35.35 -7.70 4.50
N SER A 263 36.69 -7.61 4.51
CA SER A 263 37.54 -8.07 5.61
C SER A 263 37.58 -7.09 6.79
N ILE A 264 37.29 -5.80 6.54
CA ILE A 264 37.29 -4.73 7.55
C ILE A 264 35.87 -4.47 8.04
N ALA A 265 34.89 -4.41 7.14
CA ALA A 265 33.49 -4.19 7.50
C ALA A 265 32.53 -4.69 6.41
N THR A 266 31.43 -5.30 6.82
CA THR A 266 30.34 -5.72 5.92
C THR A 266 29.14 -4.82 6.12
N GLN A 267 28.43 -4.49 5.03
CA GLN A 267 27.17 -3.78 5.18
C GLN A 267 26.11 -4.73 5.72
N PRO A 268 25.36 -4.35 6.76
CA PRO A 268 24.26 -5.16 7.23
C PRO A 268 23.21 -5.39 6.15
N ASP A 269 22.57 -6.55 6.19
CA ASP A 269 21.42 -6.86 5.32
C ASP A 269 20.28 -5.86 5.57
N ASP A 270 19.48 -5.55 4.57
CA ASP A 270 18.26 -4.76 4.76
C ASP A 270 17.11 -5.69 5.17
N LYS A 271 16.55 -5.46 6.36
CA LYS A 271 15.29 -6.07 6.81
C LYS A 271 14.14 -5.12 6.55
N ARG A 272 13.16 -5.57 5.79
CA ARG A 272 11.92 -4.84 5.53
C ARG A 272 10.75 -5.62 6.09
N LYS A 273 9.89 -4.93 6.84
CA LYS A 273 8.68 -5.49 7.43
C LYS A 273 7.51 -4.57 7.11
N ALA A 274 6.41 -5.14 6.62
CA ALA A 274 5.14 -4.48 6.46
C ALA A 274 4.08 -5.32 7.17
N GLU A 275 3.40 -4.74 8.15
CA GLU A 275 2.35 -5.39 8.93
C GLU A 275 1.06 -4.60 8.79
N ASN A 276 -0.06 -5.29 8.62
CA ASN A 276 -1.38 -4.69 8.65
C ASN A 276 -2.24 -5.42 9.69
N TYR A 277 -2.87 -4.65 10.56
CA TYR A 277 -3.87 -5.11 11.52
C TYR A 277 -5.18 -4.44 11.16
N PHE A 278 -6.20 -5.24 10.89
CA PHE A 278 -7.51 -4.76 10.52
C PHE A 278 -8.58 -5.40 11.39
N LEU A 279 -9.41 -4.56 11.99
CA LEU A 279 -10.55 -4.96 12.79
C LEU A 279 -11.77 -4.16 12.33
N LYS A 280 -12.84 -4.83 11.97
CA LYS A 280 -14.09 -4.19 11.57
C LYS A 280 -15.27 -4.86 12.24
N ARG A 281 -16.24 -4.07 12.67
CA ARG A 281 -17.49 -4.55 13.24
C ARG A 281 -18.66 -4.01 12.44
N ILE A 282 -19.73 -4.80 12.38
CA ILE A 282 -21.03 -4.37 11.86
C ILE A 282 -22.02 -4.58 12.98
N ILE A 283 -22.69 -3.50 13.39
CA ILE A 283 -23.68 -3.49 14.46
C ILE A 283 -24.98 -2.94 13.88
N ASN A 284 -26.02 -3.76 13.82
CA ASN A 284 -27.36 -3.32 13.45
C ASN A 284 -28.07 -2.81 14.70
N ALA A 285 -28.13 -1.49 14.87
CA ALA A 285 -28.75 -0.82 16.00
C ALA A 285 -30.23 -0.51 15.68
N GLY A 286 -31.06 -1.55 15.64
CA GLY A 286 -32.46 -1.48 15.20
C GLY A 286 -32.61 -1.58 13.68
N ASP A 287 -33.81 -1.27 13.18
CA ASP A 287 -34.18 -1.59 11.78
C ASP A 287 -33.54 -0.66 10.74
N ASN A 288 -33.17 0.57 11.12
CA ASN A 288 -32.75 1.61 10.17
C ASN A 288 -31.31 2.13 10.38
N VAL A 289 -30.57 1.63 11.38
CA VAL A 289 -29.25 2.16 11.73
C VAL A 289 -28.21 1.05 11.74
N VAL A 290 -27.19 1.17 10.90
CA VAL A 290 -26.05 0.24 10.84
C VAL A 290 -24.76 0.98 11.16
N LEU A 291 -24.13 0.62 12.27
CA LEU A 291 -22.83 1.15 12.67
C LEU A 291 -21.71 0.24 12.15
N ARG A 292 -20.70 0.84 11.52
CA ARG A 292 -19.56 0.12 10.93
C ARG A 292 -18.21 0.65 11.42
N PRO A 293 -17.89 0.57 12.72
CA PRO A 293 -16.58 1.00 13.19
C PRO A 293 -15.49 0.09 12.64
N SER A 294 -14.43 0.71 12.10
CA SER A 294 -13.23 0.03 11.61
C SER A 294 -11.99 0.62 12.25
N PHE A 295 -11.02 -0.25 12.50
CA PHE A 295 -9.69 0.09 12.99
C PHE A 295 -8.67 -0.53 12.03
N LEU A 296 -7.80 0.32 11.50
CA LEU A 296 -6.74 -0.08 10.60
C LEU A 296 -5.42 0.47 11.14
N TYR A 297 -4.45 -0.41 11.31
CA TYR A 297 -3.09 -0.06 11.70
C TYR A 297 -2.11 -0.72 10.75
N ALA A 298 -1.31 0.08 10.05
CA ALA A 298 -0.28 -0.40 9.15
C ALA A 298 1.10 0.08 9.64
N LEU A 299 2.01 -0.87 9.84
CA LEU A 299 3.38 -0.60 10.27
C LEU A 299 4.34 -0.98 9.15
N GLN A 300 5.17 -0.03 8.72
CA GLN A 300 6.26 -0.29 7.80
C GLN A 300 7.59 0.05 8.48
N LYS A 301 8.51 -0.91 8.51
CA LYS A 301 9.84 -0.74 9.09
C LYS A 301 10.91 -1.21 8.10
N THR A 302 11.93 -0.39 7.92
CA THR A 302 13.17 -0.79 7.27
C THR A 302 14.31 -0.64 8.25
N GLU A 303 14.99 -1.75 8.53
CA GLU A 303 16.12 -1.81 9.46
C GLU A 303 17.35 -2.29 8.68
N PRO A 304 18.48 -1.56 8.72
CA PRO A 304 19.77 -2.18 8.46
C PRO A 304 20.07 -3.15 9.61
N LEU A 305 20.30 -4.42 9.28
CA LEU A 305 20.54 -5.53 10.20
C LEU A 305 21.92 -5.43 10.88
N SER A 306 22.16 -4.46 11.76
CA SER A 306 23.37 -4.41 12.60
C SER A 306 23.00 -4.46 14.07
N ASN A 307 23.35 -5.58 14.72
CA ASN A 307 23.51 -5.65 16.18
C ASN A 307 24.89 -5.16 16.63
N THR A 308 25.64 -4.48 15.78
CA THR A 308 26.94 -3.90 16.13
C THR A 308 26.75 -2.44 16.54
N ILE A 309 26.92 -2.21 17.83
CA ILE A 309 26.98 -0.89 18.48
C ILE A 309 28.10 -0.09 17.80
N TRP A 310 27.74 0.99 17.11
CA TRP A 310 28.72 1.97 16.64
C TRP A 310 29.16 2.83 17.84
N VAL A 311 30.28 2.47 18.48
CA VAL A 311 30.97 3.39 19.39
C VAL A 311 31.65 4.46 18.53
N ARG A 312 31.05 5.66 18.43
CA ARG A 312 31.75 6.85 17.93
C ARG A 312 32.72 7.32 19.01
N ILE A 313 33.99 6.98 18.88
CA ILE A 313 35.06 7.68 19.59
C ILE A 313 35.38 8.92 18.77
N TRP A 314 34.99 10.09 19.28
CA TRP A 314 35.54 11.36 18.82
C TRP A 314 36.89 11.55 19.52
N ILE A 315 37.99 11.45 18.79
CA ILE A 315 39.26 12.00 19.23
C ILE A 315 39.29 13.43 18.71
N CYS A 316 39.11 14.40 19.60
CA CYS A 316 39.51 15.78 19.33
C CYS A 316 41.03 15.85 19.45
N THR A 317 41.69 16.24 18.37
CA THR A 317 43.00 16.91 18.38
C THR A 317 42.81 18.33 17.93
#